data_AF-V3ZIY9-F1
#
_entry.id   AF-V3ZIY9-F1
#
_cell.length_a   1.000
_cell.length_b   1.000
_cell.length_c   1.000
_cell.angle_alpha   90.00
_cell.angle_beta   90.00
_cell.angle_gamma   90.00
#
_symmetry.space_group_name_H-M   'P 1'
#
loop_
_entity.id
_entity.type
_entity.pdbx_description
1 polymer ?
#
loop_
_entity_poly.entity_id
_entity_poly.type
_entity_poly.pdbx_seq_one_letter_code
_entity_poly.pdbx_strand_id
1 'polypeptide(L)'
;MKAGDLPMLSPPLPWVKLYHGGLVLCNVKLVRSSDVYKQQENRIKDLPAGQINPVLDSLNSLASCAWKINKPILDIAIGMFNDKGNSKLEIPPPQSELPIPSRTKRSPDMTQQERSAHFHEQSNIARLRAENWSLRSFELYRLSVANKYRDEIIWFPHNIDFRGRTYPISPYLNHLGSDISRGMLMFAKGRPLGPDGLDWLKIHLVNLIGLRKRSSNAERLKFAETLIEEIQDSADYPMTGKLWWQDREEPWQVLACCMEITKAIRSPDHTKFISHFPVHQDGSCNGLQHYAALGRDSIGAKSVNLCSYPVPQDVYSEVVDLVEKLRHDDAEKGNKIAKMLEGKVIRKVTSLLVVVKI
;
A
#
# COMPACT_ATOMS: atom_id res chain seq x y z
N MET A 1 5.92 -6.27 -22.79
CA MET A 1 5.36 -5.00 -22.30
C MET A 1 5.00 -4.14 -23.50
N LYS A 2 3.78 -3.61 -23.52
CA LYS A 2 3.33 -2.57 -24.46
C LYS A 2 3.74 -1.20 -23.92
N ALA A 3 3.77 -0.17 -24.76
CA ALA A 3 4.14 1.19 -24.35
C ALA A 3 3.28 1.73 -23.19
N GLY A 4 1.99 1.36 -23.13
CA GLY A 4 1.08 1.76 -22.05
C GLY A 4 1.31 1.04 -20.71
N ASP A 5 2.16 0.02 -20.67
CA ASP A 5 2.46 -0.70 -19.43
C ASP A 5 3.54 0.02 -18.59
N LEU A 6 4.19 1.04 -19.14
CA LEU A 6 5.30 1.76 -18.53
C LEU A 6 4.92 3.19 -18.12
N PRO A 7 5.63 3.80 -17.16
CA PRO A 7 5.55 5.23 -16.87
C PRO A 7 5.98 6.07 -18.09
N MET A 8 5.47 7.30 -18.17
CA MET A 8 5.85 8.26 -19.22
C MET A 8 7.10 9.05 -18.81
N LEU A 9 7.96 9.39 -19.77
CA LEU A 9 9.14 10.28 -19.60
C LEU A 9 8.81 11.76 -19.84
N SER A 10 7.54 12.06 -20.11
CA SER A 10 7.04 13.41 -20.30
C SER A 10 5.71 13.54 -19.56
N PRO A 11 5.26 14.78 -19.27
CA PRO A 11 3.91 15.02 -18.81
C PRO A 11 2.87 14.33 -19.73
N PRO A 12 1.83 13.68 -19.17
CA PRO A 12 0.78 13.05 -19.94
C PRO A 12 -0.02 14.03 -20.79
N LEU A 13 -0.60 13.54 -21.89
CA LEU A 13 -1.57 14.35 -22.63
C LEU A 13 -2.79 14.61 -21.73
N PRO A 14 -3.27 15.86 -21.61
CA PRO A 14 -4.47 16.16 -20.87
C PRO A 14 -5.65 15.39 -21.46
N TRP A 15 -6.46 14.80 -20.59
CA TRP A 15 -7.78 14.32 -20.94
C TRP A 15 -8.66 15.50 -21.36
N VAL A 16 -9.13 15.43 -22.61
CA VAL A 16 -10.11 16.38 -23.17
C VAL A 16 -11.38 15.67 -23.65
N LYS A 17 -11.29 14.36 -23.95
CA LYS A 17 -12.39 13.48 -24.39
C LYS A 17 -12.13 12.04 -23.92
N LEU A 18 -13.14 11.16 -24.00
CA LEU A 18 -13.05 9.76 -23.53
C LEU A 18 -11.89 8.94 -24.14
N TYR A 19 -11.48 9.26 -25.36
CA TYR A 19 -10.41 8.55 -26.08
C TYR A 19 -9.25 9.49 -26.46
N HIS A 20 -9.15 10.65 -25.80
CA HIS A 20 -8.07 11.60 -26.04
C HIS A 20 -7.53 12.12 -24.71
N GLY A 21 -6.41 11.54 -24.28
CA GLY A 21 -5.70 11.86 -23.05
C GLY A 21 -4.83 10.69 -22.57
N GLY A 22 -4.01 10.95 -21.57
CA GLY A 22 -3.06 9.99 -21.03
C GLY A 22 -1.80 9.85 -21.89
N LEU A 23 -1.75 8.84 -22.75
CA LEU A 23 -0.56 8.52 -23.56
C LEU A 23 -0.50 9.37 -24.83
N VAL A 24 0.71 9.67 -25.32
CA VAL A 24 0.91 10.53 -26.50
C VAL A 24 0.45 9.88 -27.81
N LEU A 25 0.83 8.61 -28.04
CA LEU A 25 0.58 7.91 -29.30
C LEU A 25 -0.41 6.76 -29.19
N CYS A 26 -0.54 6.16 -28.01
CA CYS A 26 -1.41 5.00 -27.80
C CYS A 26 -2.77 5.43 -27.30
N ASN A 27 -3.83 5.02 -27.98
CA ASN A 27 -5.18 5.26 -27.49
C ASN A 27 -5.45 4.43 -26.24
N VAL A 28 -5.87 5.12 -25.18
CA VAL A 28 -6.33 4.54 -23.93
C VAL A 28 -7.73 5.05 -23.64
N LYS A 29 -8.56 4.21 -23.02
CA LYS A 29 -9.89 4.62 -22.60
C LYS A 29 -9.81 5.37 -21.27
N LEU A 30 -10.60 6.44 -21.17
CA LEU A 30 -10.84 7.15 -19.92
C LEU A 30 -11.45 6.23 -18.86
N VAL A 31 -12.43 5.42 -19.24
CA VAL A 31 -13.11 4.46 -18.34
C VAL A 31 -12.58 3.05 -18.60
N ARG A 32 -12.13 2.38 -17.53
CA ARG A 32 -11.82 0.95 -17.50
C ARG A 32 -13.12 0.16 -17.58
N SER A 33 -13.54 -0.15 -18.80
CA SER A 33 -14.74 -0.93 -19.08
C SER A 33 -14.38 -2.28 -19.69
N SER A 34 -14.99 -3.35 -19.19
CA SER A 34 -15.21 -4.55 -20.00
C SER A 34 -16.38 -4.29 -20.97
N ASP A 35 -16.57 -5.15 -21.97
CA ASP A 35 -17.65 -5.01 -22.96
C ASP A 35 -19.06 -4.83 -22.35
N VAL A 36 -19.26 -5.26 -21.09
CA VAL A 36 -20.50 -5.16 -20.31
C VAL A 36 -20.90 -3.70 -20.03
N TYR A 37 -19.97 -2.75 -20.04
CA TYR A 37 -20.23 -1.35 -19.67
C TYR A 37 -20.29 -0.39 -20.87
N LYS A 38 -20.46 -0.88 -22.11
CA LYS A 38 -20.61 -0.03 -23.32
C LYS A 38 -21.70 1.04 -23.17
N GLN A 39 -22.79 0.73 -22.46
CA GLN A 39 -23.87 1.69 -22.19
C GLN A 39 -23.40 2.92 -21.39
N GLN A 40 -22.44 2.74 -20.47
CA GLN A 40 -21.90 3.88 -19.70
C GLN A 40 -21.02 4.77 -20.56
N GLU A 41 -20.21 4.19 -21.46
CA GLU A 41 -19.44 4.99 -22.42
C GLU A 41 -20.34 5.85 -23.29
N ASN A 42 -21.48 5.30 -23.74
CA ASN A 42 -22.47 6.05 -24.51
C ASN A 42 -23.08 7.17 -23.68
N ARG A 43 -23.51 6.90 -22.44
CA ARG A 43 -24.03 7.94 -21.54
C ARG A 43 -23.06 9.10 -21.34
N ILE A 44 -21.75 8.82 -21.23
CA ILE A 44 -20.73 9.85 -21.09
C ILE A 44 -20.60 10.68 -22.39
N LYS A 45 -20.73 10.05 -23.56
CA LYS A 45 -20.75 10.77 -24.86
C LYS A 45 -21.98 11.65 -25.01
N ASP A 46 -23.10 11.24 -24.43
CA ASP A 46 -24.37 11.96 -24.49
C ASP A 46 -24.48 13.08 -23.43
N LEU A 47 -23.47 13.24 -22.56
CA LEU A 47 -23.47 14.32 -21.57
C LEU A 47 -23.41 15.69 -22.24
N PRO A 48 -24.13 16.69 -21.70
CA PRO A 48 -23.95 18.10 -22.07
C PRO A 48 -22.48 18.51 -22.03
N ALA A 49 -22.08 19.35 -22.99
CA ALA A 49 -20.72 19.87 -23.07
C ALA A 49 -20.31 20.51 -21.74
N GLY A 50 -19.16 20.08 -21.22
CA GLY A 50 -18.58 20.62 -19.98
C GLY A 50 -18.93 19.88 -18.69
N GLN A 51 -19.96 19.04 -18.66
CA GLN A 51 -20.35 18.35 -17.42
C GLN A 51 -19.29 17.36 -16.91
N ILE A 52 -18.49 16.80 -17.82
CA ILE A 52 -17.38 15.89 -17.49
C ILE A 52 -16.09 16.64 -17.10
N ASN A 53 -15.97 17.94 -17.39
CA ASN A 53 -14.71 18.68 -17.23
C ASN A 53 -14.10 18.57 -15.81
N PRO A 54 -14.87 18.67 -14.71
CA PRO A 54 -14.29 18.53 -13.37
C PRO A 54 -13.59 17.18 -13.14
N VAL A 55 -14.10 16.10 -13.75
CA VAL A 55 -13.48 14.77 -13.69
C VAL A 55 -12.20 14.74 -14.51
N LEU A 56 -12.22 15.32 -15.71
CA LEU A 56 -11.03 15.39 -16.57
C LEU A 56 -9.93 16.24 -15.93
N ASP A 57 -10.28 17.40 -15.38
CA ASP A 57 -9.35 18.30 -14.69
C ASP A 57 -8.73 17.64 -13.46
N SER A 58 -9.53 16.90 -12.68
CA SER A 58 -9.03 16.12 -11.54
C SER A 58 -8.01 15.05 -11.98
N LEU A 59 -8.31 14.32 -13.05
CA LEU A 59 -7.38 13.34 -13.63
C LEU A 59 -6.11 13.98 -14.18
N ASN A 60 -6.23 15.12 -14.84
CA ASN A 60 -5.10 15.87 -15.40
C ASN A 60 -4.19 16.39 -14.28
N SER A 61 -4.77 16.88 -13.19
CA SER A 61 -4.03 17.31 -12.00
C SER A 61 -3.24 16.14 -11.38
N LEU A 62 -3.88 14.99 -11.16
CA LEU A 62 -3.21 13.79 -10.66
C LEU A 62 -2.08 13.31 -11.59
N ALA A 63 -2.35 13.28 -12.90
CA ALA A 63 -1.41 12.81 -13.90
C ALA A 63 -0.22 13.76 -14.13
N SER A 64 -0.37 15.05 -13.80
CA SER A 64 0.70 16.05 -13.89
C SER A 64 1.80 15.87 -12.84
N CYS A 65 1.53 15.09 -11.79
CA CYS A 65 2.47 14.81 -10.72
C CYS A 65 3.69 14.04 -11.26
N ALA A 66 4.86 14.68 -11.16
CA ALA A 66 6.13 14.11 -11.55
C ALA A 66 6.75 13.31 -10.40
N TRP A 67 7.22 12.10 -10.70
CA TRP A 67 7.81 11.15 -9.77
C TRP A 67 9.26 10.84 -10.14
N LYS A 68 10.04 10.39 -9.17
CA LYS A 68 11.39 9.85 -9.37
C LYS A 68 11.59 8.61 -8.50
N ILE A 69 12.58 7.80 -8.86
CA ILE A 69 12.93 6.58 -8.12
C ILE A 69 13.78 6.90 -6.89
N ASN A 70 13.44 6.29 -5.75
CA ASN A 70 14.24 6.28 -4.55
C ASN A 70 15.38 5.27 -4.68
N LYS A 71 16.52 5.73 -5.19
CA LYS A 71 17.66 4.87 -5.55
C LYS A 71 18.15 3.99 -4.38
N PRO A 72 18.38 4.51 -3.15
CA PRO A 72 18.79 3.66 -2.02
C PRO A 72 17.82 2.50 -1.75
N ILE A 73 16.50 2.75 -1.79
CA ILE A 73 15.49 1.71 -1.58
C ILE A 73 15.52 0.69 -2.71
N LEU A 74 15.61 1.16 -3.96
CA LEU A 74 15.72 0.29 -5.11
C LEU A 74 16.97 -0.61 -5.04
N ASP A 75 18.12 -0.07 -4.62
CA ASP A 75 19.38 -0.82 -4.53
C ASP A 75 19.29 -1.92 -3.47
N ILE A 76 18.70 -1.62 -2.31
CA ILE A 76 18.46 -2.61 -1.26
C ILE A 76 17.50 -3.70 -1.75
N ALA A 77 16.40 -3.32 -2.40
CA ALA A 77 15.43 -4.24 -2.95
C ALA A 77 16.04 -5.18 -4.02
N ILE A 78 16.81 -4.63 -4.96
CA ILE A 78 17.52 -5.42 -5.99
C ILE A 78 18.54 -6.35 -5.33
N GLY A 79 19.29 -5.86 -4.35
CA GLY A 79 20.25 -6.67 -3.59
C GLY A 79 19.59 -7.87 -2.93
N MET A 80 18.49 -7.64 -2.20
CA MET A 80 17.71 -8.72 -1.58
C MET A 80 17.13 -9.69 -2.62
N PHE A 81 16.62 -9.17 -3.74
CA PHE A 81 16.02 -9.98 -4.80
C PHE A 81 17.02 -10.92 -5.49
N ASN A 82 18.24 -10.43 -5.73
CA ASN A 82 19.32 -11.18 -6.37
C ASN A 82 20.00 -12.19 -5.44
N ASP A 83 19.90 -12.00 -4.12
CA ASP A 83 20.34 -12.96 -3.11
C ASP A 83 19.21 -13.98 -2.82
N LYS A 84 18.81 -14.17 -1.56
CA LYS A 84 17.83 -15.19 -1.15
C LYS A 84 16.39 -14.70 -1.11
N GLY A 85 16.14 -13.42 -1.41
CA GLY A 85 14.87 -12.77 -1.14
C GLY A 85 14.56 -12.66 0.35
N ASN A 86 13.38 -12.11 0.66
CA ASN A 86 12.88 -11.98 2.01
C ASN A 86 11.34 -11.90 1.96
N SER A 87 10.67 -13.03 2.18
CA SER A 87 9.20 -13.10 2.11
C SER A 87 8.49 -12.20 3.12
N LYS A 88 9.13 -11.84 4.25
CA LYS A 88 8.55 -10.89 5.22
C LYS A 88 8.48 -9.47 4.66
N LEU A 89 9.43 -9.11 3.80
CA LEU A 89 9.52 -7.81 3.13
C LEU A 89 8.94 -7.84 1.72
N GLU A 90 8.08 -8.83 1.43
CA GLU A 90 7.47 -9.02 0.10
C GLU A 90 8.48 -9.18 -1.05
N ILE A 91 9.72 -9.62 -0.77
CA ILE A 91 10.71 -9.97 -1.80
C ILE A 91 10.68 -11.49 -1.99
N PRO A 92 10.10 -12.02 -3.08
CA PRO A 92 9.92 -13.46 -3.23
C PRO A 92 11.28 -14.17 -3.42
N PRO A 93 11.57 -15.25 -2.68
CA PRO A 93 12.83 -15.98 -2.78
C PRO A 93 13.00 -16.68 -4.15
N PRO A 94 14.24 -16.95 -4.59
CA PRO A 94 14.47 -17.75 -5.79
C PRO A 94 13.97 -19.19 -5.61
N GLN A 95 13.67 -19.86 -6.73
CA GLN A 95 13.13 -21.22 -6.72
C GLN A 95 14.07 -22.27 -6.08
N SER A 96 15.35 -21.93 -5.90
CA SER A 96 16.36 -22.72 -5.20
C SER A 96 16.17 -22.75 -3.69
N GLU A 97 15.58 -21.71 -3.10
CA GLU A 97 15.36 -21.61 -1.63
C GLU A 97 14.03 -22.26 -1.20
N LEU A 98 13.20 -22.67 -2.16
CA LEU A 98 11.92 -23.30 -1.88
C LEU A 98 12.05 -24.83 -1.71
N PRO A 99 11.20 -25.45 -0.88
CA PRO A 99 11.12 -26.90 -0.76
C PRO A 99 10.99 -27.57 -2.13
N ILE A 100 11.72 -28.65 -2.32
CA ILE A 100 11.68 -29.46 -3.54
C ILE A 100 10.76 -30.65 -3.28
N PRO A 101 9.81 -30.95 -4.18
CA PRO A 101 9.02 -32.17 -4.11
C PRO A 101 9.93 -33.39 -3.95
N SER A 102 9.80 -34.10 -2.83
CA SER A 102 10.62 -35.28 -2.54
C SER A 102 10.40 -36.33 -3.61
N ARG A 103 11.46 -36.77 -4.28
CA ARG A 103 11.42 -37.89 -5.23
C ARG A 103 11.29 -39.27 -4.56
N THR A 104 11.14 -39.33 -3.23
CA THR A 104 11.08 -40.59 -2.48
C THR A 104 10.10 -41.53 -3.15
N LYS A 105 10.65 -42.63 -3.69
CA LYS A 105 9.86 -43.67 -4.32
C LYS A 105 8.87 -44.17 -3.27
N ARG A 106 7.58 -44.22 -3.63
CA ARG A 106 6.55 -44.87 -2.82
C ARG A 106 7.12 -46.20 -2.31
N SER A 107 7.35 -46.34 -1.01
CA SER A 107 7.68 -47.65 -0.48
C SER A 107 6.42 -48.52 -0.63
N PRO A 108 6.53 -49.78 -1.08
CA PRO A 108 5.40 -50.71 -1.13
C PRO A 108 4.69 -50.80 0.23
N ASP A 109 5.43 -50.59 1.33
CA ASP A 109 4.99 -50.75 2.71
C ASP A 109 4.26 -49.53 3.29
N MET A 110 4.13 -48.42 2.55
CA MET A 110 3.40 -47.24 3.04
C MET A 110 1.90 -47.52 3.17
N THR A 111 1.33 -47.16 4.32
CA THR A 111 -0.12 -47.20 4.58
C THR A 111 -0.88 -46.21 3.69
N GLN A 112 -2.20 -46.40 3.54
CA GLN A 112 -3.04 -45.48 2.76
C GLN A 112 -3.04 -44.05 3.33
N GLN A 113 -2.99 -43.89 4.66
CA GLN A 113 -2.92 -42.58 5.31
C GLN A 113 -1.59 -41.87 5.00
N GLU A 114 -0.47 -42.58 5.06
CA GLU A 114 0.85 -42.03 4.71
C GLU A 114 0.95 -41.65 3.22
N ARG A 115 0.35 -42.45 2.33
CA ARG A 115 0.27 -42.12 0.89
C ARG A 115 -0.54 -40.85 0.65
N SER A 116 -1.66 -40.69 1.36
CA SER A 116 -2.51 -39.50 1.27
C SER A 116 -1.79 -38.26 1.80
N ALA A 117 -1.17 -38.36 2.98
CA ALA A 117 -0.39 -37.29 3.58
C ALA A 117 0.78 -36.86 2.69
N HIS A 118 1.52 -37.83 2.12
CA HIS A 118 2.59 -37.56 1.17
C HIS A 118 2.08 -36.86 -0.09
N PHE A 119 0.98 -37.32 -0.69
CA PHE A 119 0.38 -36.66 -1.85
C PHE A 119 -0.04 -35.22 -1.53
N HIS A 120 -0.65 -35.00 -0.37
CA HIS A 120 -1.07 -33.67 0.08
C HIS A 120 0.14 -32.75 0.28
N GLU A 121 1.22 -33.25 0.88
CA GLU A 121 2.48 -32.52 1.03
C GLU A 121 3.10 -32.15 -0.33
N GLN A 122 3.21 -33.10 -1.27
CA GLN A 122 3.72 -32.82 -2.62
C GLN A 122 2.87 -31.79 -3.35
N SER A 123 1.54 -31.88 -3.23
CA SER A 123 0.61 -30.92 -3.82
C SER A 123 0.79 -29.52 -3.22
N ASN A 124 0.96 -29.42 -1.90
CA ASN A 124 1.23 -28.16 -1.21
C ASN A 124 2.57 -27.54 -1.63
N ILE A 125 3.63 -28.34 -1.76
CA ILE A 125 4.93 -27.86 -2.26
C ILE A 125 4.81 -27.35 -3.70
N ALA A 126 4.16 -28.11 -4.57
CA ALA A 126 3.95 -27.70 -5.96
C ALA A 126 3.16 -26.39 -6.06
N ARG A 127 2.10 -26.24 -5.25
CA ARG A 127 1.31 -25.02 -5.14
C ARG A 127 2.15 -23.83 -4.68
N LEU A 128 2.91 -23.98 -3.59
CA LEU A 128 3.81 -22.94 -3.08
C LEU A 128 4.82 -22.46 -4.12
N ARG A 129 5.42 -23.40 -4.86
CA ARG A 129 6.40 -23.07 -5.93
C ARG A 129 5.75 -22.29 -7.07
N ALA A 130 4.53 -22.65 -7.48
CA ALA A 130 3.79 -21.96 -8.53
C ALA A 130 3.33 -20.54 -8.09
N GLU A 131 2.84 -20.42 -6.86
CA GLU A 131 2.49 -19.13 -6.25
C GLU A 131 3.74 -18.22 -6.18
N ASN A 132 4.86 -18.73 -5.66
CA ASN A 132 6.11 -17.97 -5.58
C ASN A 132 6.69 -17.63 -6.95
N TRP A 133 6.56 -18.51 -7.95
CA TRP A 133 6.96 -18.20 -9.33
C TRP A 133 6.24 -16.97 -9.86
N SER A 134 4.93 -16.90 -9.61
CA SER A 134 4.09 -15.77 -10.03
C SER A 134 4.50 -14.48 -9.33
N LEU A 135 4.71 -14.53 -8.01
CA LEU A 135 5.18 -13.38 -7.22
C LEU A 135 6.56 -12.92 -7.68
N ARG A 136 7.53 -13.83 -7.81
CA ARG A 136 8.90 -13.49 -8.24
C ARG A 136 8.94 -12.93 -9.65
N SER A 137 8.10 -13.43 -10.55
CA SER A 137 8.00 -12.90 -11.93
C SER A 137 7.44 -11.48 -11.92
N PHE A 138 6.41 -11.21 -11.13
CA PHE A 138 5.86 -9.86 -10.98
C PHE A 138 6.91 -8.91 -10.40
N GLU A 139 7.63 -9.34 -9.35
CA GLU A 139 8.68 -8.53 -8.73
C GLU A 139 9.81 -8.23 -9.70
N LEU A 140 10.24 -9.22 -10.49
CA LEU A 140 11.23 -9.02 -11.54
C LEU A 140 10.82 -7.91 -12.50
N TYR A 141 9.57 -7.90 -12.97
CA TYR A 141 9.07 -6.82 -13.84
C TYR A 141 9.07 -5.47 -13.12
N ARG A 142 8.56 -5.41 -11.89
CA ARG A 142 8.51 -4.18 -11.09
C ARG A 142 9.90 -3.58 -10.89
N LEU A 143 10.87 -4.37 -10.39
CA LEU A 143 12.24 -3.91 -10.16
C LEU A 143 12.97 -3.58 -11.46
N SER A 144 12.74 -4.34 -12.54
CA SER A 144 13.34 -4.02 -13.85
C SER A 144 12.84 -2.69 -14.39
N VAL A 145 11.54 -2.40 -14.26
CA VAL A 145 10.96 -1.11 -14.65
C VAL A 145 11.53 0.00 -13.78
N ALA A 146 11.55 -0.16 -12.46
CA ALA A 146 12.13 0.84 -11.55
C ALA A 146 13.61 1.11 -11.88
N ASN A 147 14.40 0.07 -12.16
CA ASN A 147 15.81 0.22 -12.51
C ASN A 147 16.03 0.89 -13.86
N LYS A 148 15.17 0.62 -14.86
CA LYS A 148 15.20 1.30 -16.16
C LYS A 148 15.01 2.81 -16.03
N TYR A 149 14.11 3.25 -15.14
CA TYR A 149 13.78 4.66 -14.92
C TYR A 149 14.51 5.29 -13.72
N ARG A 150 15.58 4.65 -13.23
CA ARG A 150 16.33 5.05 -12.03
C ARG A 150 16.77 6.50 -12.02
N ASP A 151 17.20 7.00 -13.17
CA ASP A 151 17.76 8.34 -13.36
C ASP A 151 16.79 9.32 -14.03
N GLU A 152 15.55 8.87 -14.27
CA GLU A 152 14.56 9.61 -15.04
C GLU A 152 13.49 10.24 -14.14
N ILE A 153 12.89 11.33 -14.63
CA ILE A 153 11.63 11.84 -14.10
C ILE A 153 10.50 11.14 -14.87
N ILE A 154 9.55 10.59 -14.12
CA ILE A 154 8.45 9.82 -14.68
C ILE A 154 7.09 10.37 -14.28
N TRP A 155 6.10 10.15 -15.14
CA TRP A 155 4.71 10.49 -14.89
C TRP A 155 3.80 9.27 -15.04
N PHE A 156 2.74 9.26 -14.24
CA PHE A 156 1.72 8.22 -14.30
C PHE A 156 0.44 8.80 -14.90
N PRO A 157 0.13 8.54 -16.18
CA PRO A 157 -1.19 8.85 -16.70
C PRO A 157 -2.23 8.03 -15.92
N HIS A 158 -3.38 8.65 -15.63
CA HIS A 158 -4.48 8.02 -14.89
C HIS A 158 -5.69 7.80 -15.79
N ASN A 159 -6.49 6.81 -15.44
CA ASN A 159 -7.86 6.58 -15.95
C ASN A 159 -8.79 6.28 -14.77
N ILE A 160 -10.09 6.06 -15.04
CA ILE A 160 -11.10 5.78 -14.01
C ILE A 160 -11.75 4.41 -14.17
N ASP A 161 -12.28 3.84 -13.09
CA ASP A 161 -13.25 2.74 -13.17
C ASP A 161 -14.67 3.26 -13.46
N PHE A 162 -15.64 2.33 -13.57
CA PHE A 162 -17.05 2.66 -13.82
C PHE A 162 -17.71 3.50 -12.72
N ARG A 163 -17.10 3.59 -11.53
CA ARG A 163 -17.57 4.38 -10.38
C ARG A 163 -16.90 5.75 -10.31
N GLY A 164 -15.90 6.00 -11.17
CA GLY A 164 -15.11 7.22 -11.16
C GLY A 164 -13.85 7.18 -10.28
N ARG A 165 -13.49 6.02 -9.69
CA ARG A 165 -12.23 5.92 -8.93
C ARG A 165 -11.04 5.94 -9.89
N THR A 166 -10.01 6.68 -9.53
CA THR A 166 -8.84 6.92 -10.38
C THR A 166 -7.78 5.84 -10.19
N TYR A 167 -7.05 5.52 -11.26
CA TYR A 167 -6.00 4.51 -11.26
C TYR A 167 -4.90 4.86 -12.27
N PRO A 168 -3.61 4.70 -11.93
CA PRO A 168 -2.52 4.75 -12.89
C PRO A 168 -2.68 3.70 -13.99
N ILE A 169 -2.42 4.07 -15.24
CA ILE A 169 -2.51 3.14 -16.38
C ILE A 169 -1.42 2.07 -16.31
N SER A 170 -0.19 2.44 -15.93
CA SER A 170 0.93 1.48 -15.81
C SER A 170 0.68 0.49 -14.66
N PRO A 171 0.63 -0.84 -14.93
CA PRO A 171 0.25 -1.82 -13.93
C PRO A 171 1.40 -2.31 -13.04
N TYR A 172 2.64 -2.28 -13.53
CA TYR A 172 3.77 -2.92 -12.85
C TYR A 172 4.40 -2.07 -11.74
N LEU A 173 4.61 -0.78 -12.01
CA LEU A 173 5.16 0.18 -11.06
C LEU A 173 4.25 1.40 -11.02
N ASN A 174 3.70 1.70 -9.85
CA ASN A 174 2.93 2.91 -9.57
C ASN A 174 2.75 3.06 -8.05
N HIS A 175 2.32 4.24 -7.62
CA HIS A 175 2.14 4.59 -6.20
C HIS A 175 0.90 3.94 -5.54
N LEU A 176 0.01 3.29 -6.30
CA LEU A 176 -1.09 2.48 -5.76
C LEU A 176 -0.67 1.04 -5.44
N GLY A 177 0.54 0.63 -5.82
CA GLY A 177 1.08 -0.71 -5.58
C GLY A 177 1.35 -1.01 -4.10
N SER A 178 2.03 -2.15 -3.86
CA SER A 178 2.39 -2.58 -2.49
C SER A 178 3.45 -1.68 -1.85
N ASP A 179 3.76 -1.92 -0.58
CA ASP A 179 4.66 -1.11 0.24
C ASP A 179 5.99 -0.78 -0.47
N ILE A 180 6.65 -1.77 -1.06
CA ILE A 180 7.90 -1.56 -1.81
C ILE A 180 7.73 -0.64 -3.03
N SER A 181 6.60 -0.71 -3.76
CA SER A 181 6.34 0.24 -4.86
C SER A 181 6.28 1.67 -4.34
N ARG A 182 5.65 1.87 -3.17
CA ARG A 182 5.53 3.20 -2.53
C ARG A 182 6.85 3.67 -1.96
N GLY A 183 7.61 2.80 -1.30
CA GLY A 183 8.95 3.11 -0.79
C GLY A 183 9.95 3.49 -1.89
N MET A 184 9.80 2.91 -3.09
CA MET A 184 10.62 3.22 -4.27
C MET A 184 10.23 4.52 -4.98
N LEU A 185 9.09 5.15 -4.68
CA LEU A 185 8.59 6.32 -5.41
C LEU A 185 8.61 7.57 -4.54
N MET A 186 9.17 8.66 -5.08
CA MET A 186 9.19 9.98 -4.43
C MET A 186 8.76 11.06 -5.42
N PHE A 187 8.35 12.22 -4.92
CA PHE A 187 8.07 13.35 -5.80
C PHE A 187 9.35 13.82 -6.50
N ALA A 188 9.29 14.03 -7.81
CA ALA A 188 10.42 14.58 -8.55
C ALA A 188 10.69 16.03 -8.14
N LYS A 189 9.62 16.82 -7.94
CA LYS A 189 9.70 18.18 -7.43
C LYS A 189 9.68 18.17 -5.90
N GLY A 190 10.82 18.52 -5.30
CA GLY A 190 10.92 18.67 -3.85
C GLY A 190 10.35 19.99 -3.35
N ARG A 191 10.12 20.07 -2.03
CA ARG A 191 9.67 21.28 -1.33
C ARG A 191 10.49 21.48 -0.05
N PRO A 192 10.80 22.73 0.34
CA PRO A 192 11.39 22.99 1.65
C PRO A 192 10.42 22.52 2.74
N LEU A 193 10.94 21.89 3.80
CA LEU A 193 10.11 21.42 4.91
C LEU A 193 9.39 22.56 5.64
N GLY A 194 10.00 23.74 5.71
CA GLY A 194 9.49 24.82 6.54
C GLY A 194 9.55 24.49 8.04
N PRO A 195 8.81 25.23 8.89
CA PRO A 195 8.88 25.06 10.34
C PRO A 195 8.39 23.68 10.79
N ASP A 196 7.28 23.20 10.21
CA ASP A 196 6.57 22.01 10.71
C ASP A 196 6.83 20.74 9.87
N GLY A 197 7.55 20.84 8.75
CA GLY A 197 7.69 19.72 7.81
C GLY A 197 8.43 18.53 8.40
N LEU A 198 9.42 18.76 9.27
CA LEU A 198 10.13 17.68 9.98
C LEU A 198 9.20 16.95 10.95
N ASP A 199 8.33 17.68 11.64
CA ASP A 199 7.36 17.12 12.57
C ASP A 199 6.33 16.26 11.82
N TRP A 200 5.88 16.71 10.64
CA TRP A 200 5.01 15.92 9.78
C TRP A 200 5.68 14.66 9.24
N LEU A 201 6.98 14.68 8.92
CA LEU A 201 7.73 13.46 8.59
C LEU A 201 7.77 12.48 9.77
N LYS A 202 8.03 12.97 10.98
CA LYS A 202 8.05 12.17 12.21
C LYS A 202 6.69 11.56 12.54
N ILE A 203 5.61 12.34 12.45
CA ILE A 203 4.24 11.85 12.61
C ILE A 203 3.92 10.79 11.54
N HIS A 204 4.33 11.04 10.30
CA HIS A 204 4.12 10.11 9.21
C HIS A 204 4.85 8.79 9.43
N LEU A 205 6.10 8.81 9.90
CA LEU A 205 6.84 7.61 10.31
C LEU A 205 6.07 6.81 11.37
N VAL A 206 5.52 7.47 12.38
CA VAL A 206 4.73 6.80 13.43
C VAL A 206 3.46 6.17 12.86
N ASN A 207 2.87 6.76 11.83
CA ASN A 207 1.73 6.16 11.13
C ASN A 207 2.16 4.89 10.36
N LEU A 208 3.30 4.93 9.67
CA LEU A 208 3.82 3.82 8.87
C LEU A 208 4.24 2.60 9.72
N ILE A 209 4.77 2.82 10.93
CA ILE A 209 5.10 1.70 11.84
C ILE A 209 3.86 1.02 12.43
N GLY A 210 2.67 1.60 12.29
CA GLY A 210 1.42 1.00 12.73
C GLY A 210 1.10 1.15 14.23
N LEU A 211 1.87 1.97 14.96
CA LEU A 211 1.69 2.20 16.39
C LEU A 211 0.91 3.49 16.65
N ARG A 212 0.43 3.68 17.89
CA ARG A 212 -0.20 4.94 18.33
C ARG A 212 -1.41 5.38 17.47
N LYS A 213 -2.17 4.41 16.91
CA LYS A 213 -3.35 4.67 16.05
C LYS A 213 -4.44 5.52 16.75
N ARG A 214 -4.59 5.39 18.07
CA ARG A 214 -5.52 6.20 18.89
C ARG A 214 -4.92 7.46 19.52
N SER A 215 -3.65 7.74 19.27
CA SER A 215 -2.96 8.91 19.83
C SER A 215 -3.12 10.13 18.94
N SER A 216 -3.11 11.30 19.56
CA SER A 216 -3.04 12.61 18.92
C SER A 216 -1.72 12.80 18.15
N ASN A 217 -1.69 13.78 17.24
CA ASN A 217 -0.46 14.11 16.50
C ASN A 217 0.69 14.54 17.42
N ALA A 218 0.40 15.26 18.50
CA ALA A 218 1.41 15.68 19.47
C ALA A 218 2.04 14.47 20.20
N GLU A 219 1.23 13.48 20.58
CA GLU A 219 1.72 12.24 21.20
C GLU A 219 2.53 11.39 20.21
N ARG A 220 2.10 11.34 18.93
CA ARG A 220 2.86 10.67 17.87
C ARG A 220 4.22 11.33 17.67
N LEU A 221 4.27 12.66 17.61
CA LEU A 221 5.52 13.40 17.49
C LEU A 221 6.45 13.12 18.67
N LYS A 222 5.96 13.22 19.91
CA LYS A 222 6.74 12.89 21.10
C LYS A 222 7.27 11.46 21.09
N PHE A 223 6.48 10.51 20.59
CA PHE A 223 6.91 9.12 20.43
C PHE A 223 8.00 8.98 19.37
N ALA A 224 7.90 9.71 18.25
CA ALA A 224 8.93 9.70 17.21
C ALA A 224 10.30 10.18 17.74
N GLU A 225 10.32 11.17 18.65
CA GLU A 225 11.58 11.62 19.29
C GLU A 225 12.27 10.50 20.10
N THR A 226 11.49 9.56 20.64
CA THR A 226 12.07 8.41 21.38
C THR A 226 12.69 7.36 20.46
N LEU A 227 12.50 7.47 19.15
CA LEU A 227 12.95 6.50 18.14
C LEU A 227 14.12 7.02 17.28
N ILE A 228 14.70 8.18 17.63
CA ILE A 228 15.71 8.84 16.79
C ILE A 228 16.93 7.96 16.54
N GLU A 229 17.37 7.18 17.52
CA GLU A 229 18.50 6.26 17.35
C GLU A 229 18.17 5.14 16.35
N GLU A 230 16.99 4.53 16.44
CA GLU A 230 16.52 3.49 15.52
C GLU A 230 16.32 4.03 14.10
N ILE A 231 15.85 5.28 13.99
CA ILE A 231 15.68 5.99 12.73
C ILE A 231 17.04 6.18 12.04
N GLN A 232 18.03 6.70 12.77
CA GLN A 232 19.36 6.95 12.22
C GLN A 232 20.10 5.65 11.91
N ASP A 233 20.03 4.64 12.80
CA ASP A 233 20.60 3.31 12.55
C ASP A 233 20.00 2.64 11.31
N SER A 234 18.67 2.70 11.15
CA SER A 234 18.00 2.14 9.97
C SER A 234 18.39 2.88 8.68
N ALA A 235 18.61 4.19 8.75
CA ALA A 235 19.03 4.99 7.59
C ALA A 235 20.49 4.73 7.18
N ASP A 236 21.39 4.61 8.16
CA ASP A 236 22.83 4.47 7.92
C ASP A 236 23.24 3.03 7.62
N TYR A 237 22.63 2.07 8.31
CA TYR A 237 22.98 0.65 8.26
C TYR A 237 21.75 -0.23 7.95
N PRO A 238 21.06 -0.01 6.82
CA PRO A 238 19.78 -0.64 6.52
C PRO A 238 19.82 -2.18 6.48
N MET A 239 20.99 -2.76 6.21
CA MET A 239 21.22 -4.19 6.05
C MET A 239 22.14 -4.82 7.12
N THR A 240 22.80 -4.00 7.94
CA THR A 240 23.84 -4.45 8.89
C THR A 240 23.65 -3.96 10.32
N GLY A 241 22.76 -2.97 10.53
CA GLY A 241 22.46 -2.40 11.85
C GLY A 241 21.48 -3.26 12.65
N LYS A 242 20.62 -2.61 13.43
CA LYS A 242 19.58 -3.26 14.25
C LYS A 242 18.42 -3.83 13.41
N LEU A 243 18.32 -3.45 12.13
CA LEU A 243 17.26 -3.86 11.20
C LEU A 243 15.84 -3.53 11.71
N TRP A 244 15.72 -2.49 12.55
CA TRP A 244 14.48 -2.13 13.23
C TRP A 244 13.30 -1.89 12.29
N TRP A 245 13.56 -1.39 11.08
CA TRP A 245 12.57 -1.09 10.06
C TRP A 245 11.88 -2.34 9.47
N GLN A 246 12.50 -3.52 9.52
CA GLN A 246 12.01 -4.72 8.83
C GLN A 246 10.76 -5.33 9.47
N ASP A 247 10.59 -5.17 10.78
CA ASP A 247 9.48 -5.75 11.56
C ASP A 247 8.32 -4.74 11.77
N ARG A 248 8.09 -3.85 10.79
CA ARG A 248 7.06 -2.80 10.84
C ARG A 248 5.90 -3.09 9.89
N GLU A 249 4.78 -2.36 10.04
CA GLU A 249 3.58 -2.58 9.21
C GLU A 249 3.85 -2.25 7.73
N GLU A 250 4.59 -1.18 7.45
CA GLU A 250 4.97 -0.72 6.10
C GLU A 250 6.51 -0.56 5.98
N PRO A 251 7.28 -1.66 6.00
CA PRO A 251 8.73 -1.64 6.24
C PRO A 251 9.53 -0.79 5.22
N TRP A 252 9.23 -0.88 3.92
CA TRP A 252 9.95 -0.14 2.89
C TRP A 252 9.68 1.37 2.96
N GLN A 253 8.43 1.76 3.20
CA GLN A 253 8.08 3.17 3.44
C GLN A 253 8.71 3.67 4.75
N VAL A 254 8.75 2.85 5.82
CA VAL A 254 9.45 3.19 7.07
C VAL A 254 10.92 3.47 6.82
N LEU A 255 11.61 2.58 6.10
CA LEU A 255 13.02 2.76 5.78
C LEU A 255 13.26 4.04 4.97
N ALA A 256 12.44 4.27 3.94
CA ALA A 256 12.52 5.46 3.11
C ALA A 256 12.30 6.75 3.92
N CYS A 257 11.34 6.74 4.85
CA CYS A 257 11.05 7.85 5.75
C CYS A 257 12.19 8.07 6.76
N CYS A 258 12.79 7.00 7.29
CA CYS A 258 13.96 7.08 8.18
C CYS A 258 15.14 7.77 7.49
N MET A 259 15.40 7.41 6.23
CA MET A 259 16.43 8.06 5.40
C MET A 259 16.14 9.54 5.19
N GLU A 260 14.89 9.92 4.93
CA GLU A 260 14.52 11.33 4.73
C GLU A 260 14.65 12.15 6.02
N ILE A 261 14.15 11.63 7.15
CA ILE A 261 14.26 12.27 8.47
C ILE A 261 15.73 12.45 8.86
N THR A 262 16.56 11.42 8.66
CA THR A 262 17.99 11.48 9.01
C THR A 262 18.72 12.54 8.18
N LYS A 263 18.42 12.65 6.88
CA LYS A 263 18.97 13.72 6.02
C LYS A 263 18.50 15.10 6.47
N ALA A 264 17.23 15.26 6.84
CA ALA A 264 16.69 16.52 7.31
C ALA A 264 17.34 16.98 8.63
N ILE A 265 17.45 16.07 9.62
CA ILE A 265 18.09 16.35 10.92
C ILE A 265 19.56 16.72 10.76
N ARG A 266 20.28 16.05 9.86
CA ARG A 266 21.71 16.31 9.60
C ARG A 266 21.96 17.50 8.67
N SER A 267 20.92 18.10 8.11
CA SER A 267 21.07 19.30 7.30
C SER A 267 21.38 20.52 8.18
N PRO A 268 22.10 21.54 7.67
CA PRO A 268 22.43 22.73 8.46
C PRO A 268 21.21 23.49 9.00
N ASP A 269 20.10 23.44 8.25
CA ASP A 269 18.83 24.06 8.58
C ASP A 269 17.71 23.18 8.01
N HIS A 270 17.09 22.37 8.87
CA HIS A 270 16.04 21.43 8.47
C HIS A 270 14.84 22.13 7.83
N THR A 271 14.57 23.40 8.13
CA THR A 271 13.44 24.14 7.56
C THR A 271 13.65 24.43 6.06
N LYS A 272 14.90 24.49 5.61
CA LYS A 272 15.29 24.70 4.22
C LYS A 272 15.61 23.40 3.49
N PHE A 273 15.64 22.26 4.20
CA PHE A 273 15.85 20.95 3.59
C PHE A 273 14.75 20.68 2.56
N ILE A 274 15.18 20.41 1.32
CA ILE A 274 14.27 20.10 0.21
C ILE A 274 13.89 18.62 0.29
N SER A 275 12.71 18.35 0.83
CA SER A 275 12.14 17.00 0.91
C SER A 275 11.43 16.63 -0.38
N HIS A 276 11.61 15.37 -0.78
CA HIS A 276 10.90 14.75 -1.90
C HIS A 276 9.92 13.67 -1.44
N PHE A 277 9.96 13.33 -0.15
CA PHE A 277 9.22 12.22 0.41
C PHE A 277 7.71 12.53 0.53
N PRO A 278 6.82 11.69 -0.01
CA PRO A 278 5.38 11.87 0.13
C PRO A 278 4.90 11.64 1.56
N VAL A 279 4.12 12.57 2.12
CA VAL A 279 3.46 12.40 3.42
C VAL A 279 1.98 12.08 3.21
N HIS A 280 1.54 10.91 3.66
CA HIS A 280 0.15 10.46 3.51
C HIS A 280 -0.75 11.00 4.62
N GLN A 281 -1.97 11.40 4.26
CA GLN A 281 -3.10 11.64 5.15
C GLN A 281 -4.27 10.80 4.63
N ASP A 282 -4.83 9.95 5.48
CA ASP A 282 -5.90 9.01 5.09
C ASP A 282 -7.13 9.16 5.99
N GLY A 283 -8.30 8.97 5.40
CA GLY A 283 -9.59 9.00 6.08
C GLY A 283 -9.89 7.66 6.74
N SER A 284 -10.16 7.67 8.05
CA SER A 284 -10.52 6.47 8.80
C SER A 284 -11.89 5.94 8.36
N CYS A 285 -11.90 4.92 7.51
CA CYS A 285 -13.11 4.34 6.92
C CYS A 285 -13.96 5.34 6.14
N ASN A 286 -13.39 5.92 5.06
CA ASN A 286 -14.06 6.89 4.17
C ASN A 286 -15.51 6.50 3.77
N GLY A 287 -15.79 5.21 3.57
CA GLY A 287 -17.15 4.73 3.27
C GLY A 287 -18.16 5.06 4.36
N LEU A 288 -17.84 4.78 5.63
CA LEU A 288 -18.71 5.15 6.76
C LEU A 288 -18.73 6.65 7.02
N GLN A 289 -17.65 7.37 6.72
CA GLN A 289 -17.67 8.84 6.74
C GLN A 289 -18.74 9.39 5.79
N HIS A 290 -18.80 8.88 4.56
CA HIS A 290 -19.87 9.26 3.62
C HIS A 290 -21.26 8.84 4.11
N TYR A 291 -21.44 7.63 4.65
CA TYR A 291 -22.74 7.20 5.18
C TYR A 291 -23.20 8.05 6.36
N ALA A 292 -22.32 8.33 7.33
CA ALA A 292 -22.64 9.18 8.47
C ALA A 292 -22.98 10.60 8.04
N ALA A 293 -22.27 11.15 7.05
CA ALA A 293 -22.57 12.47 6.49
C ALA A 293 -23.94 12.50 5.77
N LEU A 294 -24.24 11.49 4.93
CA LEU A 294 -25.51 11.38 4.22
C LEU A 294 -26.69 11.21 5.17
N GLY A 295 -26.56 10.32 6.16
CA GLY A 295 -27.60 10.05 7.15
C GLY A 295 -27.67 11.07 8.29
N ARG A 296 -26.68 11.98 8.38
CA ARG A 296 -26.48 12.89 9.52
C ARG A 296 -26.46 12.15 10.86
N ASP A 297 -25.90 10.94 10.88
CA ASP A 297 -25.80 10.11 12.07
C ASP A 297 -24.69 10.64 12.99
N SER A 298 -25.09 11.27 14.09
CA SER A 298 -24.16 11.83 15.08
C SER A 298 -23.27 10.78 15.76
N ILE A 299 -23.77 9.55 15.96
CA ILE A 299 -23.01 8.48 16.61
C ILE A 299 -21.97 7.96 15.62
N GLY A 300 -22.40 7.60 14.42
CA GLY A 300 -21.49 7.19 13.34
C GLY A 300 -20.44 8.26 13.03
N ALA A 301 -20.85 9.53 12.93
CA ALA A 301 -19.96 10.67 12.67
C ALA A 301 -18.86 10.82 13.73
N LYS A 302 -19.16 10.51 15.00
CA LYS A 302 -18.15 10.44 16.06
C LYS A 302 -17.15 9.32 15.79
N SER A 303 -17.61 8.08 15.59
CA SER A 303 -16.75 6.91 15.42
C SER A 303 -15.79 7.00 14.23
N VAL A 304 -16.13 7.81 13.22
CA VAL A 304 -15.35 7.98 11.98
C VAL A 304 -14.67 9.35 11.84
N ASN A 305 -14.55 10.11 12.93
CA ASN A 305 -13.81 11.36 13.01
C ASN A 305 -14.36 12.52 12.14
N LEU A 306 -15.68 12.60 11.92
CA LEU A 306 -16.30 13.77 11.28
C LEU A 306 -16.48 14.95 12.24
N CYS A 307 -16.58 14.69 13.54
CA CYS A 307 -16.60 15.72 14.57
C CYS A 307 -15.20 15.93 15.15
N SER A 308 -14.91 17.15 15.62
CA SER A 308 -13.63 17.48 16.25
C SER A 308 -13.51 16.84 17.63
N TYR A 309 -12.42 16.10 17.85
CA TYR A 309 -12.07 15.51 19.14
C TYR A 309 -10.57 15.65 19.41
N PRO A 310 -10.14 15.69 20.70
CA PRO A 310 -8.72 15.78 21.05
C PRO A 310 -7.88 14.57 20.59
N VAL A 311 -8.52 13.40 20.47
CA VAL A 311 -7.89 12.14 20.04
C VAL A 311 -8.72 11.48 18.93
N PRO A 312 -8.07 10.80 17.97
CA PRO A 312 -8.78 10.11 16.91
C PRO A 312 -9.61 8.94 17.47
N GLN A 313 -10.85 8.84 17.04
CA GLN A 313 -11.74 7.72 17.26
C GLN A 313 -11.39 6.58 16.28
N ASP A 314 -11.61 5.33 16.69
CA ASP A 314 -11.23 4.14 15.94
C ASP A 314 -12.41 3.17 15.88
N VAL A 315 -13.29 3.37 14.90
CA VAL A 315 -14.48 2.52 14.67
C VAL A 315 -14.16 1.02 14.68
N TYR A 316 -12.98 0.62 14.19
CA TYR A 316 -12.58 -0.79 14.16
C TYR A 316 -12.39 -1.36 15.56
N SER A 317 -11.84 -0.55 16.46
CA SER A 317 -11.67 -0.93 17.86
C SER A 317 -13.00 -0.99 18.60
N GLU A 318 -13.90 -0.02 18.36
CA GLU A 318 -15.24 -0.03 18.95
C GLU A 318 -16.03 -1.28 18.54
N VAL A 319 -15.92 -1.70 17.28
CA VAL A 319 -16.53 -2.94 16.79
C VAL A 319 -15.87 -4.17 17.42
N VAL A 320 -14.54 -4.19 17.62
CA VAL A 320 -13.86 -5.27 18.33
C VAL A 320 -14.39 -5.41 19.76
N ASP A 321 -14.47 -4.31 20.49
CA ASP A 321 -14.94 -4.30 21.89
C ASP A 321 -16.39 -4.81 21.98
N LEU A 322 -17.24 -4.42 21.03
CA LEU A 322 -18.61 -4.90 20.93
C LEU A 322 -18.69 -6.40 20.61
N VAL A 323 -17.93 -6.88 19.62
CA VAL A 323 -17.94 -8.30 19.23
C VAL A 323 -17.37 -9.17 20.33
N GLU A 324 -16.34 -8.71 21.05
CA GLU A 324 -15.76 -9.47 22.16
C GLU A 324 -16.75 -9.61 23.32
N LYS A 325 -17.53 -8.56 23.61
CA LYS A 325 -18.62 -8.64 24.59
C LYS A 325 -19.66 -9.70 24.19
N LEU A 326 -20.13 -9.67 22.94
CA LEU A 326 -21.11 -10.66 22.44
C LEU A 326 -20.54 -12.09 22.47
N ARG A 327 -19.27 -12.26 22.09
CA ARG A 327 -18.57 -13.54 22.18
C ARG A 327 -18.50 -14.04 23.62
N HIS A 328 -18.21 -13.16 24.58
CA HIS A 328 -18.18 -13.51 25.99
C HIS A 328 -19.55 -14.02 26.48
N ASP A 329 -20.62 -13.26 26.21
CA ASP A 329 -21.99 -13.65 26.57
C ASP A 329 -22.40 -15.02 25.98
N ASP A 330 -22.00 -15.31 24.73
CA ASP A 330 -22.26 -16.60 24.08
C ASP A 330 -21.40 -17.73 24.67
N ALA A 331 -20.16 -17.44 25.07
CA ALA A 331 -19.30 -18.40 25.75
C ALA A 331 -19.87 -18.81 27.11
N GLU A 332 -20.43 -17.87 27.87
CA GLU A 332 -21.13 -18.15 29.14
C GLU A 332 -22.37 -19.02 28.92
N LYS A 333 -23.11 -18.81 27.83
CA LYS A 333 -24.24 -19.66 27.42
C LYS A 333 -23.83 -21.05 26.90
N GLY A 334 -22.54 -21.38 26.91
CA GLY A 334 -22.03 -22.70 26.56
C GLY A 334 -21.68 -22.88 25.08
N ASN A 335 -21.66 -21.82 24.26
CA ASN A 335 -21.26 -21.92 22.86
C ASN A 335 -19.77 -22.29 22.72
N LYS A 336 -19.50 -23.45 22.09
CA LYS A 336 -18.14 -23.98 21.91
C LYS A 336 -17.27 -23.08 21.02
N ILE A 337 -17.85 -22.50 19.96
CA ILE A 337 -17.13 -21.63 19.03
C ILE A 337 -16.71 -20.36 19.75
N ALA A 338 -17.62 -19.76 20.52
CA ALA A 338 -17.34 -18.55 21.29
C ALA A 338 -16.18 -18.74 22.27
N LYS A 339 -16.12 -19.89 22.96
CA LYS A 339 -14.98 -20.25 23.82
C LYS A 339 -13.67 -20.41 23.05
N MET A 340 -13.70 -21.09 21.90
CA MET A 340 -12.49 -21.28 21.06
C MET A 340 -11.92 -19.98 20.47
N LEU A 341 -12.74 -18.93 20.39
CA LEU A 341 -12.38 -17.62 19.83
C LEU A 341 -11.94 -16.59 20.87
N GLU A 342 -11.86 -16.96 22.15
CA GLU A 342 -11.33 -16.07 23.20
C GLU A 342 -9.93 -15.55 22.85
N GLY A 343 -9.75 -14.23 22.96
CA GLY A 343 -8.50 -13.54 22.63
C GLY A 343 -8.16 -13.48 21.12
N LYS A 344 -9.03 -13.98 20.24
CA LYS A 344 -8.81 -13.98 18.78
C LYS A 344 -9.59 -12.88 18.04
N VAL A 345 -10.49 -12.18 18.72
CA VAL A 345 -11.20 -11.01 18.17
C VAL A 345 -10.28 -9.80 18.25
N ILE A 346 -9.49 -9.60 17.19
CA ILE A 346 -8.51 -8.52 17.12
C ILE A 346 -8.81 -7.53 15.99
N ARG A 347 -8.37 -6.28 16.15
CA ARG A 347 -8.57 -5.18 15.19
C ARG A 347 -8.20 -5.57 13.76
N LYS A 348 -7.10 -6.31 13.55
CA LYS A 348 -6.63 -6.73 12.21
C LYS A 348 -7.64 -7.64 11.48
N VAL A 349 -8.36 -8.49 12.20
CA VAL A 349 -9.38 -9.38 11.63
C VAL A 349 -10.65 -8.58 11.34
N THR A 350 -11.08 -7.76 12.31
CA THR A 350 -12.33 -7.00 12.22
C THR A 350 -12.25 -5.87 11.19
N SER A 351 -11.09 -5.22 11.02
CA SER A 351 -10.95 -4.09 10.08
C SER A 351 -11.25 -4.49 8.64
N LEU A 352 -10.79 -5.67 8.21
CA LEU A 352 -11.08 -6.18 6.87
C LEU A 352 -12.58 -6.40 6.68
N LEU A 353 -13.25 -6.99 7.67
CA LEU A 353 -14.69 -7.26 7.59
C LEU A 353 -15.53 -5.98 7.58
N VAL A 354 -15.17 -4.99 8.41
CA VAL A 354 -15.86 -3.70 8.43
C VAL A 354 -15.72 -3.01 7.09
N VAL A 355 -14.51 -2.94 6.52
CA VAL A 355 -14.26 -2.26 5.24
C VAL A 355 -15.00 -2.92 4.07
N VAL A 356 -15.12 -4.26 4.05
CA VAL A 356 -15.74 -5.00 2.93
C VAL A 356 -17.28 -5.02 2.98
N LYS A 357 -17.88 -4.83 4.17
CA LYS A 357 -19.33 -4.84 4.34
C LYS A 357 -20.02 -3.51 3.99
N ILE A 358 -19.23 -2.46 3.76
CA ILE A 358 -19.68 -1.12 3.33
C ILE A 358 -19.52 -1.04 1.82
#